data_AF-A0A954TLZ6-F1
#
_entry.id   AF-A0A954TLZ6-F1
#
_cell.length_a   1.000
_cell.length_b   1.000
_cell.length_c   1.000
_cell.angle_alpha   90.00
_cell.angle_beta   90.00
_cell.angle_gamma   90.00
#
_symmetry.space_group_name_H-M   'P 1'
#
loop_
_entity.id
_entity.type
_entity.pdbx_description
1 polymer ?
#
loop_
_entity_poly.entity_id
_entity_poly.type
_entity_poly.pdbx_seq_one_letter_code
_entity_poly.pdbx_strand_id
1 'polypeptide(L)'
;MARHVERSNRALRRGIRVDGEMFRELRNAAGLTQSDLGAMSGYSSRLIRKLEGGGPVDTLTATNVYQALASTDVPPQVPFAGLVVRHHDNDNEALIRLWFDRVFNKRDLSVVESMVDDKVELLAEGKKEVGREAIRLRVSSILQAFDPLRLTVDRVVSEGNTVVAYWQVHKRHVGEFLGIPPTGRWVEIRGSSLAVFSKGRLIQARDHWDVQDLITQLTNEEMTADEMGQDV
;
A
#
# COMPACT_ATOMS: atom_id res chain seq x y z
N MET A 1 30.77 -26.54 0.72
CA MET A 1 30.59 -25.08 0.55
C MET A 1 30.98 -24.56 -0.84
N ALA A 2 32.04 -25.07 -1.49
CA ALA A 2 32.44 -24.64 -2.85
C ALA A 2 31.34 -24.77 -3.93
N ARG A 3 30.59 -25.88 -3.96
CA ARG A 3 29.51 -26.11 -4.95
C ARG A 3 28.29 -25.17 -4.82
N HIS A 4 28.13 -24.49 -3.68
CA HIS A 4 27.02 -23.56 -3.43
C HIS A 4 27.36 -22.14 -3.91
N VAL A 5 28.62 -21.72 -3.69
CA VAL A 5 29.17 -20.47 -4.24
C VAL A 5 29.19 -20.50 -5.77
N GLU A 6 29.52 -21.65 -6.36
CA GLU A 6 29.55 -21.83 -7.82
C GLU A 6 28.16 -21.77 -8.48
N ARG A 7 27.10 -22.22 -7.78
CA ARG A 7 25.71 -22.08 -8.22
C ARG A 7 25.18 -20.65 -8.11
N SER A 8 25.51 -19.92 -7.05
CA SER A 8 25.20 -18.49 -6.93
C SER A 8 25.90 -17.64 -7.99
N ASN A 9 27.15 -17.97 -8.33
CA ASN A 9 27.86 -17.32 -9.43
C ASN A 9 27.27 -17.62 -10.83
N ARG A 10 26.61 -18.77 -11.00
CA ARG A 10 25.94 -19.13 -12.27
C ARG A 10 24.62 -18.36 -12.47
N ALA A 11 23.92 -18.00 -11.39
CA ALA A 11 22.71 -17.19 -11.43
C ALA A 11 23.01 -15.71 -11.75
N LEU A 12 24.13 -15.18 -11.25
CA LEU A 12 24.63 -13.82 -11.55
C LEU A 12 25.07 -13.62 -13.03
N ARG A 13 25.24 -14.70 -13.81
CA ARG A 13 25.55 -14.62 -15.25
C ARG A 13 24.33 -14.37 -16.14
N ARG A 14 23.11 -14.48 -15.61
CA ARG A 14 21.91 -14.08 -16.37
C ARG A 14 21.74 -12.59 -16.18
N GLY A 15 22.07 -11.82 -17.20
CA GLY A 15 21.95 -10.36 -17.18
C GLY A 15 20.55 -9.93 -16.70
N ILE A 16 20.52 -8.92 -15.84
CA ILE A 16 19.31 -8.28 -15.38
C ILE A 16 18.68 -7.49 -16.53
N ARG A 17 17.35 -7.44 -16.56
CA ARG A 17 16.63 -6.51 -17.43
C ARG A 17 16.38 -5.23 -16.65
N VAL A 18 16.57 -4.11 -17.31
CA VAL A 18 16.28 -2.79 -16.77
C VAL A 18 15.05 -2.24 -17.46
N ASP A 19 14.35 -1.31 -16.80
CA ASP A 19 13.32 -0.51 -17.45
C ASP A 19 14.00 0.45 -18.44
N GLY A 20 13.95 0.09 -19.72
CA GLY A 20 14.64 0.84 -20.77
C GLY A 20 13.97 2.17 -21.12
N GLU A 21 12.66 2.29 -20.89
CA GLU A 21 11.92 3.52 -21.13
C GLU A 21 12.22 4.54 -20.04
N MET A 22 12.10 4.14 -18.77
CA MET A 22 12.51 4.96 -17.62
C MET A 22 13.98 5.41 -17.74
N PHE A 23 14.86 4.49 -18.14
CA PHE A 23 16.27 4.81 -18.32
C PHE A 23 16.50 5.85 -19.43
N ARG A 24 15.72 5.78 -20.53
CA ARG A 24 15.75 6.78 -21.61
C ARG A 24 15.26 8.13 -21.12
N GLU A 25 14.17 8.16 -20.35
CA GLU A 25 13.61 9.38 -19.78
C GLU A 25 14.57 10.06 -18.82
N LEU A 26 15.19 9.32 -17.91
CA LEU A 26 16.20 9.85 -16.99
C LEU A 26 17.40 10.45 -17.74
N ARG A 27 17.88 9.77 -18.78
CA ARG A 27 18.98 10.28 -19.62
C ARG A 27 18.59 11.58 -20.33
N ASN A 28 17.38 11.61 -20.92
CA ASN A 28 16.88 12.80 -21.60
C ASN A 28 16.66 13.97 -20.61
N ALA A 29 16.15 13.68 -19.41
CA ALA A 29 15.94 14.67 -18.34
C ALA A 29 17.27 15.24 -17.81
N ALA A 30 18.34 14.44 -17.82
CA ALA A 30 19.70 14.89 -17.55
C ALA A 30 20.33 15.68 -18.72
N GLY A 31 19.61 15.84 -19.84
CA GLY A 31 20.11 16.53 -21.04
C GLY A 31 21.23 15.78 -21.78
N LEU A 32 21.43 14.49 -21.48
CA LEU A 32 22.51 13.68 -22.04
C LEU A 32 22.06 12.95 -23.29
N THR A 33 22.91 12.82 -24.30
CA THR A 33 22.69 11.85 -25.39
C THR A 33 23.13 10.45 -24.97
N GLN A 34 22.76 9.42 -25.74
CA GLN A 34 23.30 8.05 -25.55
C GLN A 34 24.83 8.00 -25.59
N SER A 35 25.45 8.91 -26.36
CA SER A 35 26.91 9.00 -26.47
C SER A 35 27.52 9.61 -25.21
N ASP A 36 26.91 10.66 -24.67
CA ASP A 36 27.41 11.36 -23.48
C ASP A 36 27.36 10.45 -22.25
N LEU A 37 26.22 9.78 -22.03
CA LEU A 37 26.09 8.83 -20.92
C LEU A 37 27.01 7.62 -21.11
N GLY A 38 27.24 7.17 -22.34
CA GLY A 38 28.22 6.14 -22.64
C GLY A 38 29.64 6.56 -22.20
N ALA A 39 30.09 7.74 -22.64
CA ALA A 39 31.39 8.28 -22.27
C ALA A 39 31.54 8.46 -20.75
N MET A 40 30.51 8.99 -20.07
CA MET A 40 30.51 9.20 -18.62
C MET A 40 30.58 7.90 -17.82
N SER A 41 29.93 6.85 -18.31
CA SER A 41 29.88 5.54 -17.63
C SER A 41 31.01 4.59 -18.00
N GLY A 42 31.86 4.97 -18.97
CA GLY A 42 32.92 4.11 -19.49
C GLY A 42 32.42 3.00 -20.42
N TYR A 43 31.21 3.15 -21.00
CA TYR A 43 30.59 2.15 -21.85
C TYR A 43 30.19 2.70 -23.22
N SER A 44 29.94 1.79 -24.18
CA SER A 44 29.52 2.20 -25.53
C SER A 44 28.08 2.72 -25.56
N SER A 45 27.77 3.66 -26.47
CA SER A 45 26.39 4.10 -26.76
C SER A 45 25.48 2.95 -27.22
N ARG A 46 26.04 1.87 -27.78
CA ARG A 46 25.32 0.64 -28.10
C ARG A 46 24.82 -0.07 -26.84
N LEU A 47 25.59 -0.05 -25.75
CA LEU A 47 25.18 -0.60 -24.47
C LEU A 47 24.09 0.27 -23.82
N ILE A 48 24.20 1.59 -23.90
CA ILE A 48 23.15 2.52 -23.48
C ILE A 48 21.86 2.27 -24.24
N ARG A 49 21.92 2.10 -25.57
CA ARG A 49 20.76 1.72 -26.39
C ARG A 49 20.18 0.35 -26.03
N LYS A 50 21.03 -0.61 -25.64
CA LYS A 50 20.60 -1.92 -25.17
C LYS A 50 19.86 -1.84 -23.82
N LEU A 51 20.36 -1.00 -22.90
CA LEU A 51 19.68 -0.67 -21.65
C LEU A 51 18.32 -0.01 -21.94
N GLU A 52 18.30 0.99 -22.82
CA GLU A 52 17.04 1.64 -23.25
C GLU A 52 16.07 0.71 -23.98
N GLY A 53 16.56 -0.39 -24.55
CA GLY A 53 15.75 -1.44 -25.16
C GLY A 53 15.28 -2.52 -24.18
N GLY A 54 15.57 -2.39 -22.88
CA GLY A 54 15.22 -3.38 -21.86
C GLY A 54 15.94 -4.73 -22.02
N GLY A 55 17.08 -4.73 -22.73
CA GLY A 55 17.87 -5.92 -22.98
C GLY A 55 18.64 -6.38 -21.74
N PRO A 56 18.97 -7.69 -21.62
CA PRO A 56 19.69 -8.20 -20.46
C PRO A 56 21.13 -7.69 -20.42
N VAL A 57 21.54 -7.12 -19.28
CA VAL A 57 22.88 -6.58 -19.00
C VAL A 57 23.40 -7.13 -17.68
N ASP A 58 24.71 -7.25 -17.50
CA ASP A 58 25.21 -7.65 -16.18
C ASP A 58 24.94 -6.54 -15.13
N THR A 59 24.77 -6.97 -13.88
CA THR A 59 24.37 -6.09 -12.78
C THR A 59 25.39 -4.97 -12.54
N LEU A 60 26.68 -5.25 -12.68
CA LEU A 60 27.74 -4.26 -12.45
C LEU A 60 27.72 -3.16 -13.52
N THR A 61 27.53 -3.55 -14.79
CA THR A 61 27.30 -2.63 -15.90
C THR A 61 26.12 -1.71 -15.64
N ALA A 62 24.97 -2.27 -15.26
CA ALA A 62 23.79 -1.46 -14.97
C ALA A 62 24.08 -0.45 -13.84
N THR A 63 24.66 -0.90 -12.72
CA THR A 63 25.00 -0.05 -11.58
C THR A 63 25.93 1.09 -11.97
N ASN A 64 27.01 0.81 -12.70
CA ASN A 64 27.98 1.83 -13.10
C ASN A 64 27.35 2.90 -14.01
N VAL A 65 26.45 2.49 -14.91
CA VAL A 65 25.74 3.42 -15.79
C VAL A 65 24.75 4.29 -15.01
N TYR A 66 24.03 3.72 -14.04
CA TYR A 66 23.16 4.49 -13.15
C TYR A 66 23.93 5.48 -12.28
N GLN A 67 25.09 5.09 -11.75
CA GLN A 67 25.95 5.97 -10.96
C GLN A 67 26.48 7.14 -11.78
N ALA A 68 26.91 6.89 -13.02
CA ALA A 68 27.34 7.96 -13.92
C ALA A 68 26.21 8.94 -14.23
N LEU A 69 24.98 8.42 -14.43
CA LEU A 69 23.80 9.25 -14.64
C LEU A 69 23.42 10.08 -13.40
N ALA A 70 23.60 9.53 -12.21
CA ALA A 70 23.33 10.20 -10.94
C ALA A 70 24.42 11.22 -10.51
N SER A 71 25.56 11.25 -11.19
CA SER A 71 26.71 12.11 -10.86
C SER A 71 26.70 13.45 -11.59
N THR A 72 25.60 13.81 -12.28
CA THR A 72 25.44 15.12 -12.94
C THR A 72 25.15 16.22 -11.90
N ASP A 73 25.86 17.36 -12.00
CA ASP A 73 25.69 18.54 -11.12
C ASP A 73 24.30 19.20 -11.18
N VAL A 74 23.50 18.83 -12.17
CA VAL A 74 22.07 19.14 -12.21
C VAL A 74 21.34 17.92 -11.64
N PRO A 75 20.77 17.98 -10.41
CA PRO A 75 19.87 16.93 -9.97
C PRO A 75 18.74 16.88 -11.00
N PRO A 76 18.50 15.72 -11.66
CA PRO A 76 17.47 15.66 -12.68
C PRO A 76 16.17 16.11 -12.02
N GLN A 77 15.55 17.15 -12.57
CA GLN A 77 14.25 17.66 -12.14
C GLN A 77 13.20 16.66 -12.64
N VAL A 78 13.27 15.43 -12.13
CA VAL A 78 12.24 14.43 -12.33
C VAL A 78 11.08 14.93 -11.47
N PRO A 79 9.92 15.29 -12.07
CA PRO A 79 8.73 15.49 -11.27
C PRO A 79 8.54 14.25 -10.42
N PHE A 80 8.19 14.36 -9.14
CA PHE A 80 7.99 13.19 -8.28
C PHE A 80 7.03 12.17 -8.92
N ALA A 81 6.13 12.63 -9.80
CA ALA A 81 5.27 11.82 -10.66
C ALA A 81 6.00 10.87 -11.64
N GLY A 82 7.20 11.20 -12.13
CA GLY A 82 8.03 10.35 -13.00
C GLY A 82 8.94 9.35 -12.26
N LEU A 83 9.07 9.48 -10.93
CA LEU A 83 9.70 8.47 -10.06
C LEU A 83 8.71 7.36 -9.68
N VAL A 84 7.43 7.52 -10.01
CA VAL A 84 6.39 6.52 -9.83
C VAL A 84 6.28 5.70 -11.12
N VAL A 85 7.24 4.79 -11.34
CA VAL A 85 6.95 3.65 -12.21
C VAL A 85 5.97 2.78 -11.45
N ARG A 86 4.71 2.76 -11.93
CA ARG A 86 3.89 1.56 -12.12
C ARG A 86 2.64 1.92 -12.93
N HIS A 87 2.74 1.81 -14.24
CA HIS A 87 1.62 1.28 -15.02
C HIS A 87 1.70 -0.24 -14.94
N HIS A 88 0.99 -0.82 -13.98
CA HIS A 88 0.44 -2.17 -14.12
C HIS A 88 -1.07 -2.00 -14.31
N ASP A 89 -1.73 -2.93 -15.02
CA ASP A 89 -3.17 -2.94 -15.28
C ASP A 89 -4.08 -3.05 -14.02
N ASN A 90 -3.67 -2.54 -12.85
CA ASN A 90 -4.44 -2.47 -11.60
C ASN A 90 -3.95 -1.27 -10.76
N ASP A 91 -4.70 -0.17 -10.74
CA ASP A 91 -4.48 0.92 -9.80
C ASP A 91 -4.93 0.46 -8.39
N ASN A 92 -4.04 -0.24 -7.67
CA ASN A 92 -4.34 -0.78 -6.36
C ASN A 92 -4.61 0.33 -5.32
N GLU A 93 -4.10 1.55 -5.54
CA GLU A 93 -4.44 2.70 -4.70
C GLU A 93 -5.88 3.14 -4.91
N ALA A 94 -6.36 3.17 -6.16
CA ALA A 94 -7.77 3.37 -6.45
C ALA A 94 -8.62 2.23 -5.89
N LEU A 95 -8.19 0.97 -5.98
CA LEU A 95 -8.93 -0.17 -5.43
C LEU A 95 -9.11 -0.06 -3.91
N ILE A 96 -8.06 0.27 -3.15
CA ILE A 96 -8.20 0.38 -1.69
C ILE A 96 -9.09 1.57 -1.30
N ARG A 97 -9.03 2.69 -2.05
CA ARG A 97 -9.91 3.85 -1.83
C ARG A 97 -11.37 3.51 -2.15
N LEU A 98 -11.61 2.83 -3.27
CA LEU A 98 -12.92 2.36 -3.68
C LEU A 98 -13.51 1.39 -2.65
N TRP A 99 -12.70 0.45 -2.16
CA TRP A 99 -13.07 -0.47 -1.09
C TRP A 99 -13.59 0.30 0.11
N PHE A 100 -12.80 1.25 0.63
CA PHE A 100 -13.19 2.00 1.82
C PHE A 100 -14.44 2.86 1.61
N ASP A 101 -14.52 3.60 0.49
CA ASP A 101 -15.67 4.45 0.22
C ASP A 101 -16.96 3.63 0.03
N ARG A 102 -16.93 2.62 -0.84
CA ARG A 102 -18.14 1.85 -1.16
C ARG A 102 -18.59 1.02 0.04
N VAL A 103 -17.69 0.30 0.67
CA VAL A 103 -18.04 -0.62 1.74
C VAL A 103 -18.48 0.14 2.99
N PHE A 104 -17.75 1.18 3.40
CA PHE A 104 -18.00 1.83 4.69
C PHE A 104 -18.84 3.10 4.56
N ASN A 105 -18.54 3.99 3.63
CA ASN A 105 -19.30 5.24 3.46
C ASN A 105 -20.62 5.03 2.72
N LYS A 106 -20.62 4.16 1.68
CA LYS A 106 -21.83 3.84 0.91
C LYS A 106 -22.54 2.58 1.40
N ARG A 107 -21.97 1.87 2.39
CA ARG A 107 -22.56 0.69 3.01
C ARG A 107 -22.92 -0.41 1.99
N ASP A 108 -22.13 -0.51 0.93
CA ASP A 108 -22.36 -1.42 -0.20
C ASP A 108 -21.56 -2.72 -0.04
N LEU A 109 -22.23 -3.75 0.47
CA LEU A 109 -21.64 -5.09 0.65
C LEU A 109 -21.42 -5.86 -0.66
N SER A 110 -22.02 -5.44 -1.79
CA SER A 110 -21.84 -6.13 -3.08
C SER A 110 -20.39 -6.06 -3.58
N VAL A 111 -19.65 -5.05 -3.11
CA VAL A 111 -18.23 -4.89 -3.40
C VAL A 111 -17.40 -6.08 -2.92
N VAL A 112 -17.79 -6.70 -1.80
CA VAL A 112 -17.11 -7.89 -1.26
C VAL A 112 -17.10 -9.03 -2.29
N GLU A 113 -18.20 -9.27 -3.00
CA GLU A 113 -18.28 -10.32 -4.03
C GLU A 113 -17.37 -10.08 -5.22
N SER A 114 -17.18 -8.81 -5.60
CA SER A 114 -16.41 -8.43 -6.78
C SER A 114 -14.91 -8.26 -6.51
N MET A 115 -14.55 -7.75 -5.32
CA MET A 115 -13.20 -7.30 -5.01
C MET A 115 -12.44 -8.22 -4.06
N VAL A 116 -13.08 -9.21 -3.43
CA VAL A 116 -12.42 -10.08 -2.44
C VAL A 116 -12.24 -11.49 -3.00
N ASP A 117 -11.02 -12.01 -2.90
CA ASP A 117 -10.74 -13.38 -3.33
C ASP A 117 -11.42 -14.41 -2.42
N ASP A 118 -11.81 -15.55 -2.98
CA ASP A 118 -12.51 -16.62 -2.24
C ASP A 118 -11.65 -17.15 -1.08
N LYS A 119 -10.32 -17.05 -1.18
CA LYS A 119 -9.35 -17.54 -0.19
C LYS A 119 -8.59 -16.42 0.50
N VAL A 120 -9.14 -15.20 0.51
CA VAL A 120 -8.52 -14.05 1.19
C VAL A 120 -8.16 -14.41 2.63
N GLU A 121 -7.01 -13.93 3.09
CA GLU A 121 -6.62 -14.01 4.50
C GLU A 121 -6.66 -12.61 5.11
N LEU A 122 -7.43 -12.42 6.19
CA LEU A 122 -7.43 -11.21 7.00
C LEU A 122 -6.81 -11.51 8.37
N LEU A 123 -5.93 -10.62 8.82
CA LEU A 123 -5.47 -10.58 10.21
C LEU A 123 -5.91 -9.24 10.82
N ALA A 124 -6.77 -9.29 11.83
CA ALA A 124 -7.25 -8.11 12.55
C ALA A 124 -7.52 -8.47 14.02
N GLU A 125 -7.23 -7.55 14.95
CA GLU A 125 -7.37 -7.77 16.41
C GLU A 125 -6.73 -9.10 16.90
N GLY A 126 -5.61 -9.50 16.30
CA GLY A 126 -4.93 -10.77 16.61
C GLY A 126 -5.65 -12.04 16.13
N LYS A 127 -6.77 -11.91 15.41
CA LYS A 127 -7.55 -13.02 14.85
C LYS A 127 -7.30 -13.16 13.36
N LYS A 128 -7.04 -14.38 12.91
CA LYS A 128 -6.96 -14.73 11.50
C LYS A 128 -8.33 -15.20 11.01
N GLU A 129 -8.85 -14.52 10.01
CA GLU A 129 -10.06 -14.88 9.29
C GLU A 129 -9.69 -15.30 7.86
N VAL A 130 -10.36 -16.32 7.34
CA VAL A 130 -10.06 -16.87 6.01
C VAL A 130 -11.34 -17.00 5.20
N GLY A 131 -11.28 -16.51 3.97
CA GLY A 131 -12.32 -16.62 2.97
C GLY A 131 -13.24 -15.42 2.88
N ARG A 132 -13.79 -15.19 1.68
CA ARG A 132 -14.65 -14.03 1.37
C ARG A 132 -15.81 -13.88 2.35
N GLU A 133 -16.45 -14.99 2.71
CA GLU A 133 -17.61 -15.00 3.60
C GLU A 133 -17.27 -14.44 5.00
N ALA A 134 -16.06 -14.74 5.52
CA ALA A 134 -15.62 -14.18 6.79
C ALA A 134 -15.49 -12.65 6.71
N ILE A 135 -14.92 -12.13 5.61
CA ILE A 135 -14.84 -10.68 5.37
C ILE A 135 -16.23 -10.07 5.28
N ARG A 136 -17.16 -10.71 4.57
CA ARG A 136 -18.55 -10.24 4.42
C ARG A 136 -19.24 -10.12 5.78
N LEU A 137 -19.13 -11.15 6.63
CA LEU A 137 -19.72 -11.16 7.97
C LEU A 137 -19.10 -10.10 8.88
N ARG A 138 -17.77 -9.96 8.85
CA ARG A 138 -17.05 -8.95 9.62
C ARG A 138 -17.45 -7.53 9.22
N VAL A 139 -17.47 -7.22 7.92
CA VAL A 139 -17.89 -5.90 7.45
C VAL A 139 -19.35 -5.64 7.84
N SER A 140 -20.22 -6.63 7.67
CA SER A 140 -21.63 -6.52 8.07
C SER A 140 -21.78 -6.21 9.56
N SER A 141 -21.00 -6.85 10.44
CA SER A 141 -21.08 -6.58 11.89
C SER A 141 -20.58 -5.18 12.23
N ILE A 142 -19.51 -4.70 11.59
CA ILE A 142 -19.03 -3.31 11.75
C ILE A 142 -20.11 -2.31 11.32
N LEU A 143 -20.74 -2.50 10.17
CA LEU A 143 -21.77 -1.60 9.67
C LEU A 143 -23.01 -1.61 10.58
N GLN A 144 -23.41 -2.76 11.13
CA GLN A 144 -24.54 -2.85 12.06
C GLN A 144 -24.25 -2.19 13.41
N ALA A 145 -23.01 -2.31 13.90
CA ALA A 145 -22.63 -1.72 15.17
C ALA A 145 -22.44 -0.20 15.13
N PHE A 146 -22.15 0.35 13.95
CA PHE A 146 -21.79 1.75 13.79
C PHE A 146 -22.59 2.46 12.69
N ASP A 147 -23.44 3.41 13.09
CA ASP A 147 -24.24 4.24 12.20
C ASP A 147 -24.65 5.57 12.87
N PRO A 148 -24.41 6.73 12.23
CA PRO A 148 -23.64 6.92 11.00
C PRO A 148 -22.16 6.57 11.17
N LEU A 149 -21.52 6.25 10.05
CA LEU A 149 -20.08 5.99 9.95
C LEU A 149 -19.52 6.75 8.74
N ARG A 150 -18.41 7.45 8.94
CA ARG A 150 -17.65 8.10 7.88
C ARG A 150 -16.17 7.77 8.01
N LEU A 151 -15.63 7.14 6.99
CA LEU A 151 -14.23 6.79 6.85
C LEU A 151 -13.55 7.71 5.84
N THR A 152 -12.40 8.25 6.24
CA THR A 152 -11.52 9.05 5.39
C THR A 152 -10.17 8.35 5.24
N VAL A 153 -9.69 8.23 4.00
CA VAL A 153 -8.36 7.68 3.71
C VAL A 153 -7.37 8.84 3.57
N ASP A 154 -6.55 9.05 4.59
CA ASP A 154 -5.64 10.18 4.69
C ASP A 154 -4.42 10.01 3.77
N ARG A 155 -3.90 8.78 3.68
CA ARG A 155 -2.71 8.48 2.88
C ARG A 155 -2.78 7.07 2.34
N VAL A 156 -2.27 6.88 1.12
CA VAL A 156 -2.03 5.58 0.53
C VAL A 156 -0.57 5.52 0.08
N VAL A 157 0.06 4.36 0.29
CA VAL A 157 1.40 4.05 -0.20
C VAL A 157 1.33 2.67 -0.86
N SER A 158 1.85 2.54 -2.08
CA SER A 158 1.84 1.27 -2.79
C SER A 158 3.23 0.83 -3.21
N GLU A 159 3.46 -0.48 -3.14
CA GLU A 159 4.62 -1.16 -3.72
C GLU A 159 4.15 -2.45 -4.38
N GLY A 160 3.92 -2.37 -5.69
CA GLY A 160 3.49 -3.51 -6.50
C GLY A 160 2.08 -3.92 -6.17
N ASN A 161 1.95 -5.16 -5.73
CA ASN A 161 0.64 -5.71 -5.36
C ASN A 161 0.23 -5.32 -3.94
N THR A 162 1.14 -4.75 -3.17
CA THR A 162 0.91 -4.38 -1.77
C THR A 162 0.56 -2.90 -1.68
N VAL A 163 -0.46 -2.59 -0.89
CA VAL A 163 -0.92 -1.23 -0.60
C VAL A 163 -1.07 -1.10 0.90
N VAL A 164 -0.65 0.04 1.45
CA VAL A 164 -0.95 0.44 2.82
C VAL A 164 -1.78 1.71 2.77
N ALA A 165 -2.95 1.68 3.39
CA ALA A 165 -3.82 2.83 3.54
C ALA A 165 -3.87 3.25 5.00
N TYR A 166 -3.61 4.52 5.29
CA TYR A 166 -3.86 5.16 6.57
C TYR A 166 -5.22 5.83 6.53
N TRP A 167 -6.02 5.61 7.56
CA TRP A 167 -7.39 6.05 7.60
C TRP A 167 -7.81 6.50 8.99
N GLN A 168 -8.87 7.29 9.01
CA GLN A 168 -9.60 7.69 10.20
C GLN A 168 -11.09 7.42 9.99
N VAL A 169 -11.78 7.04 11.07
CA VAL A 169 -13.22 6.77 11.05
C VAL A 169 -13.87 7.54 12.18
N HIS A 170 -14.87 8.34 11.83
CA HIS A 170 -15.79 8.97 12.78
C HIS A 170 -17.14 8.27 12.72
N LYS A 171 -17.63 7.78 13.85
CA LYS A 171 -18.79 6.89 13.88
C LYS A 171 -19.56 6.92 15.19
N ARG A 172 -20.85 6.57 15.15
CA ARG A 172 -21.70 6.44 16.34
C ARG A 172 -22.01 4.98 16.66
N HIS A 173 -21.84 4.58 17.91
CA HIS A 173 -22.06 3.21 18.37
C HIS A 173 -23.54 2.94 18.65
N VAL A 174 -24.18 2.13 17.81
CA VAL A 174 -25.65 1.88 17.84
C VAL A 174 -26.03 0.40 17.85
N GLY A 175 -25.08 -0.50 17.66
CA GLY A 175 -25.25 -1.94 17.85
C GLY A 175 -24.07 -2.52 18.63
N GLU A 176 -24.13 -3.80 19.00
CA GLU A 176 -23.07 -4.44 19.77
C GLU A 176 -21.77 -4.56 18.96
N PHE A 177 -20.63 -4.20 19.56
CA PHE A 177 -19.30 -4.40 18.97
C PHE A 177 -18.29 -4.88 20.01
N LEU A 178 -17.52 -5.92 19.67
CA LEU A 178 -16.54 -6.55 20.57
C LEU A 178 -17.12 -6.94 21.95
N GLY A 179 -18.40 -7.31 21.99
CA GLY A 179 -19.12 -7.67 23.22
C GLY A 179 -19.58 -6.47 24.07
N ILE A 180 -19.45 -5.24 23.57
CA ILE A 180 -19.92 -4.02 24.22
C ILE A 180 -21.30 -3.67 23.66
N PRO A 181 -22.36 -3.59 24.48
CA PRO A 181 -23.69 -3.16 24.05
C PRO A 181 -23.70 -1.73 23.46
N PRO A 182 -24.71 -1.36 22.65
CA PRO A 182 -24.76 -0.03 22.04
C PRO A 182 -24.79 1.08 23.08
N THR A 183 -23.85 2.02 22.99
CA THR A 183 -23.68 3.10 23.98
C THR A 183 -24.24 4.44 23.50
N GLY A 184 -24.56 4.56 22.21
CA GLY A 184 -25.01 5.80 21.60
C GLY A 184 -23.91 6.86 21.40
N ARG A 185 -22.67 6.57 21.84
CA ARG A 185 -21.53 7.49 21.83
C ARG A 185 -20.95 7.67 20.43
N TRP A 186 -20.40 8.86 20.19
CA TRP A 186 -19.54 9.13 19.05
C TRP A 186 -18.10 8.77 19.39
N VAL A 187 -17.43 8.12 18.46
CA VAL A 187 -16.03 7.73 18.59
C VAL A 187 -15.25 8.07 17.33
N GLU A 188 -13.97 8.36 17.51
CA GLU A 188 -13.01 8.53 16.42
C GLU A 188 -11.90 7.49 16.58
N ILE A 189 -11.59 6.77 15.50
CA ILE A 189 -10.50 5.79 15.48
C ILE A 189 -9.60 6.08 14.31
N ARG A 190 -8.29 5.91 14.51
CA ARG A 190 -7.28 5.93 13.45
C ARG A 190 -6.63 4.58 13.30
N GLY A 191 -6.25 4.27 12.08
CA GLY A 191 -5.67 2.97 11.77
C GLY A 191 -4.97 2.93 10.44
N SER A 192 -4.49 1.74 10.12
CA SER A 192 -3.92 1.42 8.83
C SER A 192 -4.31 0.01 8.40
N SER A 193 -4.48 -0.15 7.10
CA SER A 193 -4.75 -1.44 6.47
C SER A 193 -3.68 -1.73 5.43
N LEU A 194 -2.97 -2.84 5.59
CA LEU A 194 -2.16 -3.43 4.53
C LEU A 194 -3.05 -4.34 3.71
N ALA A 195 -3.05 -4.19 2.39
CA ALA A 195 -3.80 -4.98 1.44
C ALA A 195 -2.86 -5.49 0.34
N VAL A 196 -2.98 -6.77 0.00
CA VAL A 196 -2.30 -7.37 -1.15
C VAL A 196 -3.33 -7.75 -2.19
N PHE A 197 -3.13 -7.28 -3.42
CA PHE A 197 -4.01 -7.52 -4.55
C PHE A 197 -3.40 -8.49 -5.56
N SER A 198 -4.25 -9.31 -6.19
CA SER A 198 -3.89 -10.12 -7.34
C SER A 198 -5.06 -10.14 -8.31
N LYS A 199 -4.81 -9.79 -9.59
CA LYS A 199 -5.84 -9.70 -10.63
C LYS A 199 -7.05 -8.86 -10.21
N GLY A 200 -6.78 -7.70 -9.59
CA GLY A 200 -7.82 -6.77 -9.11
C GLY A 200 -8.59 -7.23 -7.85
N ARG A 201 -8.22 -8.37 -7.24
CA ARG A 201 -8.88 -8.89 -6.03
C ARG A 201 -7.97 -8.86 -4.81
N LEU A 202 -8.53 -8.53 -3.66
CA LEU A 202 -7.90 -8.59 -2.35
C LEU A 202 -7.64 -10.06 -1.96
N ILE A 203 -6.37 -10.44 -1.88
CA ILE A 203 -5.94 -11.81 -1.50
C ILE A 203 -5.40 -11.88 -0.08
N GLN A 204 -4.98 -10.75 0.49
CA GLN A 204 -4.50 -10.68 1.87
C GLN A 204 -4.75 -9.28 2.45
N ALA A 205 -5.15 -9.21 3.71
CA ALA A 205 -5.31 -7.97 4.45
C ALA A 205 -4.74 -8.08 5.87
N ARG A 206 -4.23 -6.97 6.40
CA ARG A 206 -3.90 -6.80 7.83
C ARG A 206 -4.34 -5.44 8.32
N ASP A 207 -5.19 -5.41 9.33
CA ASP A 207 -5.67 -4.17 9.94
C ASP A 207 -4.97 -3.92 11.28
N HIS A 208 -4.46 -2.70 11.45
CA HIS A 208 -3.83 -2.23 12.68
C HIS A 208 -4.46 -0.90 13.08
N TRP A 209 -5.09 -0.88 14.25
CA TRP A 209 -5.75 0.28 14.83
C TRP A 209 -5.79 0.12 16.35
N ASP A 210 -6.01 1.21 17.07
CA ASP A 210 -6.02 1.20 18.53
C ASP A 210 -7.36 0.66 19.07
N VAL A 211 -7.40 -0.66 19.28
CA VAL A 211 -8.56 -1.34 19.86
C VAL A 211 -8.82 -0.89 21.29
N GLN A 212 -7.76 -0.60 22.04
CA GLN A 212 -7.88 -0.21 23.44
C GLN A 212 -8.48 1.19 23.57
N ASP A 213 -8.09 2.11 22.69
CA ASP A 213 -8.67 3.45 22.62
C ASP A 213 -10.17 3.39 22.29
N LEU A 214 -10.60 2.56 21.34
CA LEU A 214 -12.02 2.36 21.07
C LEU A 214 -12.76 1.83 22.31
N ILE A 215 -12.25 0.77 22.95
CA ILE A 215 -12.88 0.21 24.15
C ILE A 215 -13.03 1.30 25.21
N THR A 216 -11.97 2.07 25.45
CA THR A 216 -11.95 3.19 26.40
C THR A 216 -13.02 4.24 26.07
N GLN A 217 -13.12 4.67 24.81
CA GLN A 217 -14.15 5.63 24.38
C GLN A 217 -15.59 5.09 24.54
N LEU A 218 -15.78 3.77 24.44
CA LEU A 218 -17.10 3.14 24.59
C LEU A 218 -17.47 2.86 26.05
N THR A 219 -16.51 2.51 26.89
CA THR A 219 -16.78 2.03 28.26
C THR A 219 -16.53 3.06 29.36
N ASN A 220 -15.72 4.09 29.12
CA ASN A 220 -15.49 5.09 30.17
C ASN A 220 -16.74 5.91 30.40
N GLU A 221 -17.21 5.95 31.64
CA GLU A 221 -18.23 6.89 32.09
C GLU A 221 -17.69 8.30 31.86
N GLU A 222 -18.38 9.12 31.07
CA GLU A 222 -18.19 10.57 31.23
C GLU A 222 -18.80 10.87 32.60
N MET A 223 -17.97 11.29 33.56
CA MET A 223 -18.48 11.91 34.78
C MET A 223 -19.43 13.02 34.35
N THR A 224 -20.70 12.87 34.69
CA THR A 224 -21.67 13.93 34.40
C THR A 224 -21.33 15.14 35.26
N ALA A 225 -21.52 16.35 34.74
CA ALA A 225 -21.29 17.58 35.50
C ALA A 225 -22.10 17.64 36.82
N ASP A 226 -23.15 16.82 36.93
CA ASP A 226 -23.97 16.67 38.14
C ASP A 226 -23.23 15.94 39.29
N GLU A 227 -22.22 15.12 39.00
CA GLU A 227 -21.41 14.41 40.01
C GLU A 227 -20.23 15.26 40.52
N MET A 228 -19.88 16.35 39.83
CA MET A 228 -18.84 17.28 40.25
C MET A 228 -19.31 18.35 41.25
N GLY A 229 -20.61 18.36 41.60
CA GLY A 229 -21.25 19.38 42.43
C GLY A 229 -21.62 18.94 43.85
N GLN A 230 -21.30 17.72 44.27
CA GLN A 230 -21.59 17.22 45.62
C GLN A 230 -20.30 16.74 46.31
N ASP A 231 -19.37 17.66 46.54
CA ASP A 231 -18.40 17.57 47.64
C ASP A 231 -17.56 18.87 47.69
N VAL A 232 -18.12 19.93 48.29
CA VAL A 232 -17.45 20.87 49.21
C VAL A 232 -18.50 21.50 50.14
#